data_AF-A0AAD5A6G3-F1
#
_entry.id   AF-A0AAD5A6G3-F1
#
_cell.length_a   1.000
_cell.length_b   1.000
_cell.length_c   1.000
_cell.angle_alpha   90.00
_cell.angle_beta   90.00
_cell.angle_gamma   90.00
#
_symmetry.space_group_name_H-M   'P 1'
#
loop_
_entity.id
_entity.type
_entity.pdbx_description
1 polymer ?
#
loop_
_entity_poly.entity_id
_entity_poly.type
_entity_poly.pdbx_seq_one_letter_code
_entity_poly.pdbx_strand_id
1 'polypeptide(L)'
;VYMCIIVFNTVVISVIFMNKHLHEPMYIFISALLCNALFGATALYPKLLTDLLSKKPVVTLEMCLFQAFCMYTYASSEFALLSAMAYDRYVSICKPLQ
;
A
#
# COMPACT_ATOMS: atom_id res chain seq x y z
N VAL A 1 0.15 10.85 -13.19
CA VAL A 1 -0.34 9.59 -12.59
C VAL A 1 0.39 9.25 -11.29
N TYR A 2 1.70 8.99 -11.29
CA TYR A 2 2.47 8.70 -10.06
C TYR A 2 2.33 9.76 -8.95
N MET A 3 2.54 11.04 -9.27
CA MET A 3 2.35 12.14 -8.30
C MET A 3 0.92 12.22 -7.77
N CYS A 4 -0.07 11.91 -8.62
CA CYS A 4 -1.48 11.89 -8.19
C CYS A 4 -1.74 10.75 -7.20
N ILE A 5 -1.16 9.56 -7.43
CA ILE A 5 -1.26 8.42 -6.52
C ILE A 5 -0.66 8.77 -5.16
N ILE A 6 0.54 9.38 -5.14
CA ILE A 6 1.15 9.82 -3.89
C ILE A 6 0.22 10.80 -3.18
N VAL A 7 -0.15 11.90 -3.84
CA VAL A 7 -0.96 12.96 -3.23
C VAL A 7 -2.28 12.42 -2.68
N PHE A 8 -3.02 11.61 -3.45
CA PHE A 8 -4.29 11.04 -2.98
C PHE A 8 -4.11 10.14 -1.77
N ASN A 9 -3.15 9.20 -1.82
CA ASN A 9 -2.94 8.26 -0.70
C ASN A 9 -2.48 9.01 0.56
N THR A 10 -1.58 10.00 0.44
CA THR A 10 -1.11 10.81 1.57
C THR A 10 -2.23 11.67 2.17
N VAL A 11 -3.09 12.26 1.33
CA VAL A 11 -4.25 13.03 1.79
C VAL A 11 -5.20 12.13 2.59
N VAL A 12 -5.53 10.94 2.09
CA VAL A 12 -6.44 10.03 2.79
C VAL A 12 -5.84 9.56 4.12
N ILE A 13 -4.54 9.23 4.16
CA ILE A 13 -3.84 8.89 5.42
C ILE A 13 -3.91 10.07 6.41
N SER A 14 -3.67 11.30 5.95
CA SER A 14 -3.70 12.49 6.81
C SER A 14 -5.09 12.75 7.38
N VAL A 15 -6.13 12.56 6.57
CA VAL A 15 -7.54 12.70 7.00
C VAL A 15 -7.91 11.66 8.06
N ILE A 16 -7.47 10.40 7.89
CA ILE A 16 -7.68 9.34 8.89
C ILE A 16 -7.00 9.70 10.20
N PHE A 17 -5.76 10.20 10.15
CA PHE A 17 -5.00 10.56 11.35
C PHE A 17 -5.57 11.77 12.09
N MET A 18 -6.11 12.76 11.38
CA MET A 18 -6.69 13.97 11.98
C MET A 18 -8.03 13.70 12.68
N ASN A 19 -8.78 12.67 12.26
CA ASN A 19 -10.11 12.40 12.79
C ASN A 19 -10.09 11.25 13.83
N LYS A 20 -9.97 11.61 15.11
CA LYS A 20 -10.02 10.63 16.22
C LYS A 20 -11.30 9.80 16.29
N HIS A 21 -12.43 10.30 15.79
CA HIS A 21 -13.68 9.54 15.69
C HIS A 21 -13.60 8.36 14.70
N LEU A 22 -12.59 8.35 13.81
CA LEU A 22 -12.33 7.26 12.87
C LEU A 22 -11.29 6.27 13.42
N HIS A 23 -10.87 6.31 14.69
CA HIS A 23 -9.97 5.30 15.26
C HIS A 23 -10.69 3.97 15.60
N GLU A 24 -11.51 3.50 14.68
CA GLU A 24 -12.00 2.12 14.68
C GLU A 24 -10.96 1.20 13.99
N PRO A 25 -10.89 -0.09 14.38
CA PRO A 25 -9.90 -1.04 13.83
C PRO A 25 -9.87 -1.06 12.29
N MET A 26 -11.04 -0.88 11.65
CA MET A 26 -11.17 -0.81 10.20
C MET A 26 -10.32 0.31 9.56
N TYR A 27 -10.28 1.50 10.15
CA TYR A 27 -9.52 2.63 9.57
C TYR A 27 -8.02 2.51 9.79
N ILE A 28 -7.59 1.81 10.85
CA ILE A 28 -6.18 1.46 11.04
C ILE A 28 -5.73 0.53 9.90
N PHE A 29 -6.52 -0.49 9.56
CA PHE A 29 -6.22 -1.35 8.41
C PHE A 29 -6.21 -0.60 7.08
N ILE A 30 -7.15 0.33 6.87
CA ILE A 30 -7.16 1.19 5.68
C ILE A 30 -5.90 2.06 5.62
N SER A 31 -5.47 2.65 6.75
CA SER A 31 -4.23 3.44 6.78
C SER A 31 -3.00 2.60 6.44
N ALA A 32 -2.91 1.36 6.94
CA ALA A 32 -1.85 0.43 6.60
C ALA A 32 -1.89 0.01 5.12
N LEU A 33 -3.09 -0.16 4.55
CA LEU A 33 -3.27 -0.47 3.13
C LEU A 33 -2.78 0.67 2.24
N LEU A 34 -3.11 1.91 2.58
CA LEU A 34 -2.65 3.11 1.85
C LEU A 34 -1.14 3.31 1.98
N CYS A 35 -0.57 3.04 3.16
CA CYS A 35 0.89 3.04 3.35
C CYS A 35 1.56 1.97 2.47
N ASN A 36 0.99 0.77 2.40
CA ASN A 36 1.51 -0.30 1.55
C ASN A 36 1.40 0.07 0.05
N ALA A 37 0.29 0.71 -0.37
CA ALA A 37 0.12 1.24 -1.72
C ALA A 37 1.18 2.30 -2.08
N LEU A 38 1.50 3.20 -1.15
CA LEU A 38 2.59 4.17 -1.32
C LEU A 38 3.94 3.46 -1.47
N PHE A 39 4.23 2.47 -0.62
CA PHE A 39 5.45 1.67 -0.69
C PHE A 39 5.59 0.97 -2.05
N GLY A 40 4.55 0.26 -2.49
CA GLY A 40 4.51 -0.40 -3.80
C GLY A 40 4.70 0.59 -4.95
N ALA A 41 4.04 1.75 -4.90
CA ALA A 41 4.20 2.80 -5.90
C ALA A 41 5.63 3.34 -5.94
N THR A 42 6.25 3.60 -4.79
CA THR A 42 7.66 4.05 -4.72
C THR A 42 8.65 2.99 -5.16
N ALA A 43 8.35 1.69 -5.03
CA ALA A 43 9.22 0.62 -5.51
C ALA A 43 9.14 0.42 -7.04
N LEU A 44 7.94 0.58 -7.63
CA LEU A 44 7.68 0.36 -9.06
C LEU A 44 7.99 1.56 -9.94
N TYR A 45 7.42 2.72 -9.59
CA TYR A 45 7.33 3.85 -10.53
C TYR A 45 8.67 4.54 -10.81
N PRO A 46 9.56 4.80 -9.83
CA PRO A 46 10.85 5.44 -10.11
C PRO A 46 11.68 4.62 -11.10
N LYS A 47 11.67 3.29 -10.96
CA LYS A 47 12.39 2.41 -11.88
C LYS A 47 11.75 2.40 -13.26
N LEU A 48 10.43 2.28 -13.35
CA LEU A 48 9.69 2.31 -14.62
C LEU A 48 9.88 3.64 -15.36
N LEU A 49 9.80 4.78 -14.65
CA LEU A 49 10.03 6.11 -15.20
C LEU A 49 11.46 6.27 -15.73
N THR A 50 12.45 5.77 -14.98
CA THR A 50 13.85 5.81 -15.39
C THR A 50 14.11 4.94 -16.62
N ASP A 51 13.48 3.76 -16.67
CA ASP A 51 13.61 2.83 -17.79
C ASP A 51 13.01 3.39 -19.08
N LEU A 52 11.83 4.01 -18.98
CA LEU A 52 11.14 4.67 -20.11
C LEU A 52 11.89 5.88 -20.65
N LEU A 53 12.59 6.63 -19.79
CA LEU A 53 13.41 7.78 -20.22
C LEU A 53 14.79 7.38 -20.76
N SER A 54 15.26 6.17 -20.42
CA SER A 54 16.59 5.71 -20.82
C SER A 54 16.58 5.16 -22.24
N LYS A 55 17.51 5.65 -23.09
CA LYS A 55 17.76 5.07 -24.42
C LYS A 55 18.36 3.66 -24.36
N LYS A 56 18.92 3.27 -23.21
CA LYS A 56 19.45 1.93 -22.92
C LYS A 56 19.07 1.54 -21.49
N PRO A 57 17.98 0.78 -21.29
CA PRO A 57 17.62 0.30 -19.98
C PRO A 57 18.69 -0.71 -19.52
N VAL A 58 19.56 -0.31 -18.59
CA VAL A 58 20.53 -1.20 -17.97
C VAL A 58 20.16 -1.30 -16.49
N VAL A 59 19.65 -2.46 -16.10
CA VAL A 59 19.32 -2.80 -14.72
C VAL A 59 20.32 -3.84 -14.25
N THR A 60 20.94 -3.59 -13.10
CA THR A 60 21.79 -4.59 -12.45
C THR A 60 20.92 -5.71 -11.88
N LEU A 61 21.44 -6.94 -11.87
CA LEU A 61 20.72 -8.10 -11.32
C LEU A 61 20.26 -7.85 -9.87
N GLU A 62 21.10 -7.20 -9.06
CA GLU A 62 20.78 -6.84 -7.67
C GLU A 62 19.55 -5.93 -7.58
N MET A 63 19.44 -4.92 -8.44
CA MET A 63 18.28 -4.01 -8.46
C MET A 63 17.01 -4.72 -8.93
N CYS A 64 17.13 -5.68 -9.84
CA CYS A 64 16.01 -6.52 -10.28
C CYS A 64 15.51 -7.41 -9.13
N LEU A 65 16.43 -8.07 -8.41
CA LEU A 65 16.10 -8.90 -7.25
C LEU A 65 15.47 -8.07 -6.13
N PHE A 66 16.01 -6.89 -5.85
CA PHE A 66 15.44 -5.96 -4.89
C PHE A 66 14.01 -5.53 -5.27
N GLN A 67 13.79 -5.18 -6.54
CA GLN A 67 12.46 -4.82 -7.03
C GLN A 67 11.47 -5.98 -6.93
N ALA A 68 11.89 -7.20 -7.29
CA ALA A 68 11.06 -8.40 -7.15
C ALA A 68 10.71 -8.68 -5.70
N PHE A 69 11.67 -8.54 -4.78
CA PHE A 69 11.44 -8.66 -3.34
C PHE A 69 10.41 -7.64 -2.84
N CYS A 70 10.58 -6.36 -3.17
CA CYS A 70 9.62 -5.32 -2.79
C CYS A 70 8.22 -5.60 -3.32
N MET A 71 8.09 -6.09 -4.55
CA MET A 71 6.81 -6.46 -5.17
C MET A 71 6.13 -7.62 -4.44
N TYR A 72 6.89 -8.65 -4.07
CA TYR A 72 6.37 -9.77 -3.28
C TYR A 72 5.91 -9.33 -1.89
N THR A 73 6.70 -8.50 -1.21
CA THR A 73 6.32 -7.96 0.11
C THR A 73 5.09 -7.07 0.02
N TYR A 74 5.00 -6.22 -1.00
CA TYR A 74 3.83 -5.39 -1.27
C TYR A 74 2.57 -6.25 -1.45
N ALA A 75 2.60 -7.22 -2.37
CA ALA A 75 1.45 -8.06 -2.68
C ALA A 75 1.01 -8.89 -1.47
N SER A 76 1.95 -9.55 -0.78
CA SER A 76 1.65 -10.34 0.42
C SER A 76 1.02 -9.49 1.53
N SER A 77 1.52 -8.28 1.76
CA SER A 77 0.98 -7.35 2.75
C SER A 77 -0.42 -6.87 2.37
N GLU A 78 -0.65 -6.59 1.08
CA GLU A 78 -1.97 -6.20 0.56
C GLU A 78 -3.01 -7.31 0.78
N PHE A 79 -2.67 -8.56 0.43
CA PHE A 79 -3.55 -9.70 0.69
C PHE A 79 -3.81 -9.93 2.18
N ALA A 80 -2.78 -9.81 3.03
CA ALA A 80 -2.94 -9.96 4.47
C ALA A 80 -3.86 -8.89 5.06
N LEU A 81 -3.70 -7.62 4.65
CA LEU A 81 -4.53 -6.51 5.11
C LEU A 81 -5.97 -6.63 4.64
N LEU A 82 -6.20 -6.98 3.36
CA LEU A 82 -7.54 -7.24 2.83
C LEU A 82 -8.23 -8.39 3.57
N SER A 83 -7.48 -9.47 3.84
CA SER A 83 -7.99 -10.62 4.60
C SER A 83 -8.33 -10.24 6.03
N ALA A 84 -7.49 -9.44 6.69
CA ALA A 84 -7.75 -8.95 8.04
C ALA A 84 -9.00 -8.05 8.10
N MET A 85 -9.20 -7.16 7.14
CA MET A 85 -10.41 -6.33 7.05
C MET A 85 -11.67 -7.16 6.81
N ALA A 86 -11.59 -8.19 5.97
CA ALA A 86 -12.70 -9.11 5.72
C ALA A 86 -13.03 -9.92 6.98
N TYR A 87 -12.00 -10.36 7.72
CA TYR A 87 -12.16 -11.08 8.98
C TYR A 87 -12.76 -10.19 10.07
N ASP A 88 -12.29 -8.95 10.21
CA ASP A 88 -12.81 -7.96 11.16
C ASP A 88 -14.31 -7.71 10.92
N ARG A 89 -14.72 -7.50 9.66
CA ARG A 89 -16.14 -7.40 9.30
C ARG A 89 -16.92 -8.66 9.61
N TYR A 90 -16.37 -9.85 9.32
CA TYR A 90 -17.01 -11.11 9.66
C TYR A 90 -17.26 -11.25 11.16
N VAL A 91 -16.25 -10.94 11.99
CA VAL A 91 -16.38 -10.98 13.45
C VAL A 91 -17.41 -9.97 13.95
N SER A 92 -17.42 -8.74 13.42
CA SER A 92 -18.42 -7.73 13.80
C SER A 92 -19.87 -8.16 13.52
N ILE A 93 -20.09 -8.96 12.46
CA ILE A 93 -21.41 -9.46 12.08
C ILE A 93 -21.78 -10.68 12.92
N CYS A 94 -20.86 -11.64 13.05
CA CYS A 94 -21.13 -12.91 13.72
C CYS A 94 -21.09 -12.80 15.26
N LYS A 95 -20.46 -11.76 15.80
CA LYS A 95 -20.29 -11.54 17.24
C LYS A 95 -20.43 -10.05 17.61
N PRO A 96 -21.63 -9.46 17.51
CA PRO A 96 -21.84 -8.03 17.72
C PRO A 96 -21.70 -7.54 19.17
N LEU A 97 -21.46 -8.43 20.15
CA LEU A 97 -21.59 -8.15 21.60
C LEU A 97 -20.48 -8.77 22.49
N GLN A 98 -19.31 -9.12 21.93
CA GLN A 98 -18.13 -9.47 22.75
C GLN A 98 -17.19 -8.27 22.89
#